data_AF-A0A5S3YY07-F1
#
_entry.id   AF-A0A5S3YY07-F1
#
_cell.length_a   1.000
_cell.length_b   1.000
_cell.length_c   1.000
_cell.angle_alpha   90.00
_cell.angle_beta   90.00
_cell.angle_gamma   90.00
#
_symmetry.space_group_name_H-M   'P 1'
#
loop_
_entity.id
_entity.type
_entity.pdbx_description
1 polymer ?
#
loop_
_entity_poly.entity_id
_entity_poly.type
_entity_poly.pdbx_seq_one_letter_code
_entity_poly.pdbx_strand_id
1 'polypeptide(L)'
;MGVRSQLRRELMNLDANGLMTADDVREHLMKSKALVRQTGLSLVARFNAHHNKVLAGLPSHEKGLEHRQHKLFKEVLYCRTAVQTWLGKVH
;
A
#
# COMPACT_ATOMS: atom_id res chain seq x y z
N MET A 1 -3.16 9.54 14.71
CA MET A 1 -2.89 10.20 13.41
C MET A 1 -3.27 11.67 13.56
N GLY A 2 -2.37 12.62 13.29
CA GLY A 2 -2.60 14.04 13.56
C GLY A 2 -3.38 14.78 12.46
N VAL A 3 -3.95 15.94 12.76
CA VAL A 3 -4.74 16.78 11.82
C VAL A 3 -4.03 17.00 10.47
N ARG A 4 -2.70 17.18 10.49
CA ARG A 4 -1.87 17.34 9.28
C ARG A 4 -1.92 16.13 8.33
N SER A 5 -2.03 14.91 8.86
CA SER A 5 -2.11 13.70 8.03
C SER A 5 -3.48 13.55 7.37
N GLN A 6 -4.55 14.01 8.01
CA GLN A 6 -5.89 13.97 7.45
C GLN A 6 -6.04 14.99 6.30
N LEU A 7 -5.63 16.24 6.52
CA LEU A 7 -5.63 17.26 5.48
C LEU A 7 -4.80 16.84 4.26
N ARG A 8 -3.63 16.24 4.47
CA ARG A 8 -2.79 15.74 3.36
C ARG A 8 -3.52 14.67 2.53
N ARG A 9 -4.25 13.76 3.19
CA ARG A 9 -5.05 12.72 2.51
C ARG A 9 -6.19 13.32 1.69
N GLU A 10 -6.90 14.29 2.25
CA GLU A 10 -7.95 15.02 1.55
C GLU A 10 -7.40 15.73 0.31
N LEU A 11 -6.26 16.41 0.42
CA LEU A 11 -5.61 17.07 -0.71
C LEU A 11 -5.13 16.11 -1.82
N MET A 12 -4.84 14.85 -1.48
CA MET A 12 -4.48 13.82 -2.45
C MET A 12 -5.69 13.14 -3.10
N ASN A 13 -6.91 13.44 -2.64
CA ASN A 13 -8.16 12.83 -3.12
C ASN A 13 -8.06 11.30 -3.23
N LEU A 14 -7.48 10.65 -2.20
CA LEU A 14 -7.13 9.23 -2.27
C LEU A 14 -8.34 8.33 -2.53
N ASP A 15 -9.45 8.60 -1.84
CA ASP A 15 -10.68 7.79 -1.97
C ASP A 15 -11.32 7.95 -3.36
N ALA A 16 -11.40 9.17 -3.88
CA ALA A 16 -11.94 9.43 -5.21
C ALA A 16 -11.11 8.77 -6.33
N ASN A 17 -9.78 8.67 -6.13
CA ASN A 17 -8.86 8.07 -7.09
C ASN A 17 -8.65 6.56 -6.89
N GLY A 18 -9.29 5.95 -5.87
CA GLY A 18 -9.08 4.54 -5.54
C GLY A 18 -7.63 4.22 -5.14
N LEU A 19 -6.91 5.20 -4.58
CA LEU A 19 -5.51 5.08 -4.16
C LEU A 19 -5.39 4.88 -2.65
N MET A 20 -4.27 4.29 -2.24
CA MET A 20 -3.94 4.01 -0.85
C MET A 20 -2.50 4.43 -0.56
N THR A 21 -2.26 5.04 0.59
CA THR A 21 -0.89 5.25 1.08
C THR A 21 -0.27 3.93 1.52
N ALA A 22 1.05 3.89 1.69
CA ALA A 22 1.71 2.71 2.24
C ALA A 22 1.18 2.35 3.64
N ASP A 23 0.80 3.34 4.45
CA ASP A 23 0.20 3.13 5.77
C ASP A 23 -1.19 2.51 5.66
N ASP A 24 -2.01 2.97 4.70
CA ASP A 24 -3.32 2.38 4.43
C ASP A 24 -3.20 0.92 3.99
N VAL A 25 -2.21 0.60 3.15
CA VAL A 25 -1.94 -0.78 2.74
C VAL A 25 -1.53 -1.61 3.95
N ARG A 26 -0.61 -1.13 4.80
CA ARG A 26 -0.22 -1.84 6.03
C ARG A 26 -1.41 -2.09 6.95
N GLU A 27 -2.24 -1.07 7.17
CA GLU A 27 -3.44 -1.19 8.00
C GLU A 27 -4.43 -2.20 7.39
N HIS A 28 -4.62 -2.17 6.07
CA HIS A 28 -5.45 -3.13 5.36
C HIS A 28 -4.93 -4.57 5.51
N LEU A 29 -3.63 -4.79 5.36
CA LEU A 29 -2.97 -6.09 5.57
C LEU A 29 -3.04 -6.57 7.02
N MET A 30 -2.99 -5.65 7.98
CA MET A 30 -3.16 -5.98 9.40
C MET A 30 -4.60 -6.31 9.75
N LYS A 31 -5.59 -5.64 9.14
CA LYS A 31 -7.02 -5.93 9.32
C LYS A 31 -7.44 -7.21 8.60
N SER A 32 -6.85 -7.51 7.44
CA SER A 32 -7.07 -8.75 6.71
C SER A 32 -6.51 -9.99 7.43
N LYS A 33 -5.82 -9.83 8.57
CA LYS A 33 -5.42 -10.94 9.47
C LYS A 33 -6.59 -11.81 9.92
N ALA A 34 -7.82 -11.28 9.94
CA ALA A 34 -9.01 -12.10 10.19
C ALA A 34 -9.28 -13.11 9.05
N LEU A 35 -8.79 -12.85 7.83
CA LEU A 35 -9.01 -13.68 6.65
C LEU A 35 -7.93 -14.74 6.42
N VAL A 36 -6.72 -14.57 6.99
CA VAL A 36 -5.59 -15.49 6.75
C VAL A 36 -4.94 -15.92 8.05
N ARG A 37 -5.21 -17.17 8.45
CA ARG A 37 -4.49 -17.86 9.52
C ARG A 37 -2.97 -17.77 9.28
N GLN A 38 -2.23 -17.30 10.28
CA GLN A 38 -0.77 -17.36 10.44
C GLN A 38 0.17 -16.55 9.51
N THR A 39 -0.28 -15.90 8.43
CA THR A 39 0.62 -15.18 7.49
C THR A 39 0.56 -13.65 7.51
N GLY A 40 -0.23 -13.02 8.38
CA GLY A 40 -0.37 -11.56 8.39
C GLY A 40 0.92 -10.76 8.62
N LEU A 41 1.87 -11.29 9.41
CA LEU A 41 3.18 -10.66 9.59
C LEU A 41 4.07 -10.84 8.35
N SER A 42 3.98 -11.97 7.65
CA SER A 42 4.75 -12.21 6.43
C SER A 42 4.26 -11.34 5.27
N LEU A 43 2.96 -11.07 5.16
CA LEU A 43 2.39 -10.17 4.16
C LEU A 43 2.87 -8.72 4.32
N VAL A 44 2.83 -8.19 5.55
CA VAL A 44 3.33 -6.84 5.83
C VAL A 44 4.84 -6.76 5.57
N ALA A 45 5.61 -7.79 5.94
CA ALA A 45 7.03 -7.85 5.67
C ALA A 45 7.34 -7.86 4.15
N ARG A 46 6.62 -8.68 3.37
CA ARG A 46 6.74 -8.71 1.90
C ARG A 46 6.38 -7.37 1.27
N PHE A 47 5.28 -6.76 1.70
CA PHE A 47 4.89 -5.44 1.23
C PHE A 47 5.96 -4.39 1.57
N ASN A 48 6.50 -4.40 2.79
CA ASN A 48 7.55 -3.46 3.19
C ASN A 48 8.84 -3.66 2.38
N ALA A 49 9.23 -4.90 2.11
CA ALA A 49 10.37 -5.20 1.24
C ALA A 49 10.14 -4.65 -0.18
N HIS A 50 8.94 -4.81 -0.73
CA HIS A 50 8.55 -4.22 -2.01
C HIS A 50 8.60 -2.68 -1.96
N HIS A 51 7.96 -2.07 -0.96
CA HIS A 51 7.87 -0.63 -0.81
C HIS A 51 9.25 0.03 -0.66
N ASN A 52 10.16 -0.59 0.11
CA ASN A 52 11.53 -0.10 0.26
C ASN A 52 12.29 -0.15 -1.07
N LYS A 53 12.11 -1.19 -1.88
CA LYS A 53 12.68 -1.26 -3.23
C LYS A 53 12.13 -0.14 -4.14
N VAL A 54 10.83 0.10 -4.09
CA VAL A 54 10.19 1.19 -4.84
C VAL A 54 10.75 2.56 -4.44
N LEU A 55 10.90 2.82 -3.13
CA LEU A 55 11.50 4.06 -2.63
C LEU A 55 12.96 4.23 -3.08
N ALA A 56 13.70 3.13 -3.17
CA ALA A 56 15.08 3.11 -3.65
C ALA A 56 15.21 3.13 -5.19
N GLY A 57 14.10 3.12 -5.94
CA GLY A 57 14.12 3.03 -7.41
C GLY A 57 14.60 1.67 -7.94
N LEU A 58 14.55 0.62 -7.11
CA LEU A 58 15.00 -0.72 -7.45
C LEU A 58 13.84 -1.58 -7.98
N PRO A 59 14.12 -2.54 -8.90
CA PRO A 59 13.12 -3.46 -9.37
C PRO A 59 12.61 -4.35 -8.23
N SER A 60 11.29 -4.49 -8.13
CA SER A 60 10.64 -5.34 -7.15
C SER A 60 10.09 -6.63 -7.75
N HIS A 61 10.04 -7.70 -6.96
CA HIS A 61 9.59 -9.01 -7.42
C HIS A 61 8.07 -9.21 -7.31
N GLU A 62 7.36 -8.34 -6.59
CA GLU A 62 5.90 -8.46 -6.43
C GLU A 62 5.19 -7.89 -7.67
N LYS A 63 5.06 -8.72 -8.71
CA LYS A 63 4.34 -8.37 -9.94
C LYS A 63 2.86 -8.09 -9.62
N GLY A 64 2.37 -6.92 -10.04
CA GLY A 64 0.98 -6.52 -9.87
C GLY A 64 0.71 -5.56 -8.69
N LEU A 65 1.71 -5.24 -7.87
CA LEU A 65 1.63 -4.12 -6.92
C LEU A 65 1.95 -2.81 -7.65
N GLU A 66 1.00 -2.37 -8.48
CA GLU A 66 1.13 -1.10 -9.19
C GLU A 66 1.19 0.07 -8.22
N HIS A 67 2.18 0.93 -8.43
CA HIS A 67 2.42 2.12 -7.64
C HIS A 67 2.54 3.35 -8.53
N ARG A 68 2.20 4.51 -7.97
CA ARG A 68 2.37 5.82 -8.60
C ARG A 68 2.91 6.77 -7.57
N GLN A 69 3.79 7.68 -7.99
CA GLN A 69 4.25 8.75 -7.10
C GLN A 69 3.35 9.97 -7.25
N HIS A 70 2.81 10.45 -6.15
CA HIS A 70 2.05 11.70 -6.14
C HIS A 70 2.98 12.87 -6.42
N LYS A 71 2.68 13.68 -7.44
CA LYS A 71 3.57 14.77 -7.91
C LYS A 71 3.89 15.82 -6.83
N LEU A 72 2.86 16.28 -6.11
CA LEU A 72 3.02 17.35 -5.11
C LEU A 72 3.64 16.86 -3.80
N PHE A 73 3.11 15.78 -3.22
CA PHE A 73 3.57 15.25 -1.92
C PHE A 73 4.73 14.28 -2.02
N LYS A 74 5.15 13.91 -3.24
CA LYS A 74 6.20 12.90 -3.53
C LYS A 74 5.96 11.54 -2.87
N GLU A 75 4.73 11.27 -2.45
CA GLU A 75 4.32 10.07 -1.73
C GLU A 75 4.05 8.92 -2.71
N VAL A 76 4.54 7.72 -2.38
CA VAL A 76 4.24 6.51 -3.17
C VAL A 76 2.86 6.01 -2.78
N LEU A 77 1.98 5.97 -3.76
CA LEU A 77 0.60 5.53 -3.63
C LEU A 77 0.40 4.21 -4.38
N TYR A 78 -0.50 3.39 -3.87
CA TYR A 78 -0.86 2.09 -4.43
C TYR A 78 -2.30 2.11 -4.90
N CYS A 79 -2.59 1.44 -6.01
CA CYS A 79 -3.97 1.26 -6.44
C CYS A 79 -4.67 0.23 -5.54
N ARG A 80 -5.86 0.54 -5.02
CA ARG A 80 -6.61 -0.33 -4.11
C ARG A 80 -6.92 -1.69 -4.75
N THR A 81 -7.33 -1.69 -6.02
CA THR A 81 -7.65 -2.93 -6.76
C THR A 81 -6.41 -3.78 -7.01
N ALA A 82 -5.25 -3.15 -7.26
CA ALA A 82 -3.97 -3.83 -7.41
C ALA A 82 -3.55 -4.52 -6.12
N VAL A 83 -3.70 -3.85 -4.97
CA VAL A 83 -3.42 -4.43 -3.64
C VAL A 83 -4.35 -5.61 -3.33
N GLN A 84 -5.65 -5.48 -3.62
CA GLN A 84 -6.62 -6.56 -3.44
C GLN A 84 -6.31 -7.76 -4.36
N THR A 85 -5.95 -7.50 -5.61
CA THR A 85 -5.56 -8.54 -6.56
C THR A 85 -4.27 -9.25 -6.12
N TRP A 86 -3.29 -8.50 -5.63
CA TRP A 86 -2.07 -9.04 -5.07
C TRP A 86 -2.36 -9.95 -3.88
N LEU A 87 -3.22 -9.52 -2.95
CA LEU A 87 -3.69 -10.36 -1.84
C LEU A 87 -4.35 -11.67 -2.31
N GLY A 88 -5.18 -11.61 -3.35
CA GLY A 88 -5.82 -12.79 -3.93
C GLY A 88 -4.84 -13.78 -4.57
N LYS A 89 -3.67 -13.32 -5.02
CA LYS A 89 -2.62 -14.16 -5.64
C LYS A 89 -1.63 -14.76 -4.64
N VAL A 90 -1.66 -14.33 -3.38
CA VAL A 90 -0.72 -14.79 -2.33
C VAL A 90 -1.22 -16.06 -1.60
N HIS A 91 -2.15 -16.80 -2.19
CA HIS A 91 -2.59 -18.11 -1.69
C HIS A 91 -1.61 -19.22 -2.06
#